data_AF-A0A5E6NQP9-F1
#
_entry.id   AF-A0A5E6NQP9-F1
#
_cell.length_a   1.000
_cell.length_b   1.000
_cell.length_c   1.000
_cell.angle_alpha   90.00
_cell.angle_beta   90.00
_cell.angle_gamma   90.00
#
_symmetry.space_group_name_H-M   'P 1'
#
loop_
_entity.id
_entity.type
_entity.pdbx_description
1 polymer ?
#
loop_
_entity_poly.entity_id
_entity_poly.type
_entity_poly.pdbx_seq_one_letter_code
_entity_poly.pdbx_strand_id
1 'polypeptide(L)' 'MSSKALTGGYMSLGTTLTSDKISSTVGTLMHGPTFMANPLACAVANASIELLLQLTMAGQYCAY' A
#
# COMPACT_ATOMS: atom_id res chain seq x y z
N MET A 1 -1.83 8.87 -2.91
CA MET A 1 -1.53 7.71 -3.77
C MET A 1 -0.15 7.19 -3.41
N SER A 2 -0.01 5.91 -3.04
CA SER A 2 1.26 5.26 -2.70
C SER A 2 1.45 4.00 -3.55
N SER A 3 2.65 3.75 -4.07
CA SER A 3 2.91 2.62 -4.98
C SER A 3 4.31 2.01 -4.87
N LYS A 4 5.35 2.85 -4.86
CA LYS A 4 6.75 2.41 -4.93
C LYS A 4 7.18 1.45 -3.81
N ALA A 5 7.22 1.95 -2.58
CA ALA A 5 7.67 1.16 -1.42
C ALA A 5 6.57 0.21 -0.89
N LEU A 6 5.36 0.29 -1.45
CA LEU A 6 4.21 -0.46 -0.94
C LEU A 6 4.41 -1.97 -1.06
N THR A 7 5.06 -2.43 -2.11
CA THR A 7 5.39 -3.84 -2.37
C THR A 7 6.90 -4.10 -2.33
N GLY A 8 7.70 -3.14 -1.84
CA GLY A 8 9.16 -3.23 -1.86
C GLY A 8 9.77 -3.35 -3.27
N GLY A 9 9.02 -3.03 -4.33
CA GLY A 9 9.47 -3.18 -5.72
C GLY A 9 9.27 -4.59 -6.33
N TYR A 10 8.70 -5.54 -5.59
CA TYR A 10 8.49 -6.92 -6.07
C TYR A 10 7.37 -7.03 -7.12
N MET A 11 6.37 -6.16 -7.06
CA MET A 11 5.30 -6.11 -8.05
C MET A 11 4.60 -4.75 -8.07
N SER A 12 4.06 -4.37 -9.22
CA SER A 12 3.33 -3.11 -9.38
C SER A 12 2.00 -3.14 -8.63
N LEU A 13 1.92 -2.41 -7.52
CA LEU A 13 0.68 -2.14 -6.79
C LEU A 13 0.64 -0.65 -6.44
N GLY A 14 -0.52 -0.02 -6.65
CA GLY A 14 -0.78 1.34 -6.20
C GLY A 14 -2.03 1.37 -5.33
N THR A 15 -1.98 2.10 -4.23
CA THR A 15 -3.15 2.42 -3.39
C THR A 15 -3.44 3.92 -3.44
N THR A 16 -4.71 4.27 -3.58
CA THR A 16 -5.18 5.65 -3.47
C THR A 16 -6.09 5.73 -2.26
N LEU A 17 -5.61 6.40 -1.22
CA LEU A 17 -6.38 6.68 -0.01
C LEU A 17 -7.09 8.03 -0.17
N THR A 18 -8.35 8.06 0.20
CA THR A 18 -9.17 9.27 0.28
C THR A 18 -9.77 9.36 1.68
N SER A 19 -10.03 10.57 2.17
CA SER A 19 -10.69 10.77 3.47
C SER A 19 -12.15 10.31 3.41
N ASP A 20 -12.73 9.92 4.54
CA ASP A 20 -14.12 9.44 4.60
C ASP A 20 -15.13 10.43 4.03
N LYS A 21 -14.93 11.74 4.27
CA LYS A 21 -15.74 12.82 3.68
C LYS A 21 -15.75 12.79 2.15
N ILE A 22 -14.63 12.41 1.54
CA ILE A 22 -14.48 12.32 0.09
C ILE A 22 -15.03 10.97 -0.41
N SER A 23 -14.77 9.86 0.29
CA SER A 23 -15.28 8.55 -0.09
C SER A 23 -16.82 8.51 -0.06
N SER A 24 -17.45 9.14 0.94
CA SER A 24 -18.92 9.24 1.05
C SER A 24 -19.54 10.09 -0.05
N THR A 25 -18.78 11.05 -0.58
CA THR A 25 -19.22 11.95 -1.66
C THR A 25 -19.04 11.31 -3.04
N VAL A 26 -17.96 10.56 -3.24
CA VAL A 26 -17.59 9.95 -4.54
C VAL A 26 -18.24 8.57 -4.74
N GLY A 27 -18.62 7.88 -3.66
CA GLY A 27 -19.24 6.56 -3.74
C GLY A 27 -18.30 5.46 -4.26
N THR A 28 -18.87 4.35 -4.74
CA THR A 28 -18.09 3.24 -5.31
C THR A 28 -17.47 3.65 -6.64
N LEU A 29 -16.15 3.82 -6.66
CA LEU A 29 -15.40 4.00 -7.90
C LEU A 29 -15.41 2.69 -8.70
N MET A 30 -16.32 2.60 -9.69
CA MET A 30 -16.42 1.47 -10.62
C MET A 30 -15.33 1.52 -11.71
N HIS A 31 -14.11 1.92 -11.34
CA HIS A 31 -12.93 1.89 -12.20
C HIS A 31 -12.01 0.78 -11.67
N GLY A 32 -12.26 -0.45 -12.10
CA GLY A 32 -11.53 -1.65 -11.67
C GLY A 32 -10.59 -2.16 -12.76
N PRO A 33 -9.31 -1.74 -12.82
CA PRO A 33 -8.30 -2.41 -13.61
C PRO A 33 -8.19 -3.89 -13.21
N THR A 34 -7.95 -4.79 -14.18
CA THR A 34 -8.01 -6.26 -14.02
C THR A 34 -7.18 -6.83 -12.85
N PHE A 35 -6.08 -6.16 -12.49
CA PHE A 35 -5.18 -6.60 -11.42
C PHE A 35 -5.34 -5.79 -10.12
N MET A 36 -6.39 -4.97 -10.01
CA MET A 36 -6.72 -4.19 -8.82
C MET A 36 -6.91 -5.13 -7.62
N ALA A 37 -6.20 -4.83 -6.53
CA ALA A 37 -6.31 -5.55 -5.26
C ALA A 37 -6.20 -7.09 -5.38
N ASN A 38 -5.36 -7.59 -6.30
CA ASN A 38 -5.15 -9.03 -6.41
C ASN A 38 -4.51 -9.59 -5.11
N PRO A 39 -4.85 -10.84 -4.72
CA PRO A 39 -4.45 -11.39 -3.42
C PRO A 39 -2.93 -11.53 -3.27
N LEU A 40 -2.20 -11.77 -4.36
CA LEU A 40 -0.74 -11.86 -4.33
C LEU A 40 -0.10 -10.49 -4.04
N ALA A 41 -0.61 -9.43 -4.66
CA ALA A 41 -0.14 -8.06 -4.43
C ALA A 41 -0.45 -7.56 -3.04
N CYS A 42 -1.61 -7.92 -2.49
CA CYS A 42 -1.94 -7.61 -1.11
C CYS A 42 -1.02 -8.34 -0.12
N ALA A 43 -0.68 -9.61 -0.37
CA ALA A 43 0.24 -10.36 0.49
C ALA A 43 1.65 -9.75 0.51
N VAL A 44 2.18 -9.42 -0.68
CA VAL A 44 3.50 -8.76 -0.81
C VAL A 44 3.50 -7.38 -0.16
N ALA A 45 2.41 -6.61 -0.33
CA ALA A 45 2.31 -5.30 0.29
C ALA A 45 2.26 -5.37 1.82
N ASN A 46 1.54 -6.35 2.37
CA ASN A 46 1.45 -6.54 3.81
C ASN A 46 2.82 -6.91 4.42
N ALA A 47 3.55 -7.83 3.79
CA ALA A 47 4.90 -8.20 4.21
C ALA A 47 5.89 -7.02 4.13
N SER A 48 5.77 -6.18 3.10
CA SER A 48 6.60 -4.98 2.95
C SER A 48 6.31 -3.95 4.04
N ILE A 49 5.04 -3.74 4.40
CA ILE A 49 4.65 -2.84 5.49
C ILE A 49 5.14 -3.38 6.84
N GLU A 50 4.97 -4.68 7.07
CA GLU A 50 5.44 -5.33 8.30
C GLU A 50 6.95 -5.19 8.46
N LEU A 51 7.72 -5.40 7.39
CA LEU A 51 9.16 -5.18 7.38
C LEU A 51 9.52 -3.72 7.70
N LEU A 52 8.85 -2.75 7.06
CA LEU A 52 9.09 -1.32 7.35
C LEU A 52 8.79 -0.96 8.81
N LEU A 53 7.73 -1.52 9.39
CA LEU A 53 7.39 -1.33 10.81
C LEU A 53 8.44 -1.96 11.72
N GLN A 54 8.88 -3.19 11.43
CA GLN A 54 9.95 -3.86 12.19
C GLN A 54 11.26 -3.06 12.15
N LEU A 55 11.67 -2.57 10.98
CA LEU A 55 12.86 -1.72 10.83
C LEU A 55 12.73 -0.40 11.61
N THR A 56 11.53 0.21 11.61
CA THR A 56 11.25 1.44 12.38
C THR A 56 11.29 1.19 13.88
N MET A 57 10.67 0.10 14.34
CA MET A 57 10.61 -0.28 15.76
C MET A 57 11.97 -0.75 16.29
N ALA A 58 12.79 -1.39 15.45
CA ALA A 58 14.13 -1.83 15.79
C ALA A 58 15.18 -0.71 15.78
N GLY A 59 14.79 0.56 15.53
CA GLY A 59 15.71 1.70 15.53
C GLY A 59 16.73 1.71 14.39
N GLN A 60 16.56 0.87 13.37
CA GLN A 60 17.55 0.65 12.31
C GLN A 60 17.62 1.79 11.27
N TYR A 61 16.80 2.84 11.43
CA TYR A 61 16.85 4.05 10.61
C TYR A 61 17.71 5.19 11.20
N CYS A 62 18.22 5.07 12.42
CA CYS A 62 19.06 6.09 13.08
C CYS A 62 20.57 5.72 13.05
N ALA A 63 21.00 4.90 12.09
CA ALA A 63 22.38 4.43 11.96
C ALA A 63 23.02 4.77 10.60
N TYR A 64 22.50 5.78 9.90
CA TYR A 64 23.12 6.38 8.72
C TYR A 64 23.14 7.90 8.82
#